data_AF-A0A180GIF5-F1
#
_entry.id   AF-A0A180GIF5-F1
#
_cell.length_a   1.000
_cell.length_b   1.000
_cell.length_c   1.000
_cell.angle_alpha   90.00
_cell.angle_beta   90.00
_cell.angle_gamma   90.00
#
_symmetry.space_group_name_H-M   'P 1'
#
loop_
_entity.id
_entity.type
_entity.pdbx_description
1 polymer ?
#
loop_
_entity_poly.entity_id
_entity_poly.type
_entity_poly.pdbx_seq_one_letter_code
_entity_poly.pdbx_strand_id
1 'polypeptide(L)'
;MDNRLFVSTPFLPLLPSCATTTLTQARFLIDSGATHDVVSEKFAAQAGLRLTPARTTKTISGFDGSLSKSSFELTLLLDTETKPLTFMVARLKDTYNGILGMPWIRRHGNRTDWRTRCFRPFSREIATADAVSSVPGKNLAGREEPVVRHARKTDKGKV
;
A
#
# COMPACT_ATOMS: atom_id res chain seq x y z
N MET A 1 -2.97 5.06 28.86
CA MET A 1 -2.93 4.37 27.55
C MET A 1 -2.34 5.32 26.52
N ASP A 2 -1.44 4.82 25.67
CA ASP A 2 -0.91 5.59 24.53
C ASP A 2 -1.93 5.53 23.37
N ASN A 3 -2.35 6.69 22.86
CA ASN A 3 -3.33 6.80 21.77
C ASN A 3 -2.68 6.85 20.38
N ARG A 4 -1.35 6.83 20.32
CA ARG A 4 -0.62 6.82 19.05
C ARG A 4 -0.77 5.48 18.35
N LEU A 5 -1.00 5.54 17.04
CA LEU A 5 -1.07 4.38 16.17
C LEU A 5 0.28 4.15 15.51
N PHE A 6 0.81 2.94 15.66
CA PHE A 6 2.08 2.55 15.06
C PHE A 6 1.90 1.40 14.07
N VAL A 7 2.70 1.41 13.02
CA VAL A 7 2.86 0.29 12.09
C VAL A 7 4.30 -0.15 12.09
N SER A 8 4.50 -1.46 12.26
CA SER A 8 5.79 -2.10 12.06
C SER A 8 5.77 -2.80 10.72
N THR A 9 6.66 -2.40 9.83
CA THR A 9 6.70 -2.89 8.45
C THR A 9 8.14 -3.10 8.01
N PRO A 10 8.43 -4.17 7.25
CA PRO A 10 9.75 -4.33 6.66
C PRO A 10 10.02 -3.22 5.65
N PHE A 11 11.28 -2.87 5.46
CA PHE A 11 11.66 -1.89 4.45
C PHE A 11 12.88 -2.36 3.65
N LEU A 12 13.01 -1.80 2.45
CA LEU A 12 14.16 -2.00 1.58
C LEU A 12 14.65 -0.64 1.07
N PRO A 13 15.94 -0.31 1.25
CA PRO A 13 16.53 0.89 0.63
C PRO A 13 16.69 0.68 -0.88
N LEU A 14 16.36 1.71 -1.68
CA LEU A 14 16.57 1.65 -3.14
C LEU A 14 18.01 1.90 -3.57
N LEU A 15 18.80 2.54 -2.71
CA LEU A 15 20.23 2.74 -2.94
C LEU A 15 20.99 1.65 -2.19
N PRO A 16 22.04 1.06 -2.79
CA PRO A 16 22.84 0.04 -2.11
C PRO A 16 23.33 0.61 -0.78
N SER A 17 22.95 -0.07 0.30
CA SER A 17 23.50 0.19 1.63
C SER A 17 24.98 -0.22 1.64
N CYS A 18 25.78 0.48 2.44
CA CYS A 18 27.17 0.08 2.67
C CYS A 18 27.28 -1.20 3.53
N ALA A 19 26.16 -1.75 4.00
CA ALA A 19 26.07 -2.97 4.79
C ALA A 19 25.16 -4.02 4.13
N THR A 20 25.44 -5.31 4.36
CA THR A 20 24.60 -6.44 3.94
C THR A 20 23.23 -6.34 4.62
N THR A 21 22.25 -5.77 3.93
CA THR A 21 20.94 -5.46 4.54
C THR A 21 20.07 -6.71 4.62
N THR A 22 19.97 -7.31 5.81
CA THR A 22 18.83 -8.19 6.14
C THR A 22 17.54 -7.38 6.08
N LEU A 23 16.43 -7.98 5.61
CA LEU A 23 15.11 -7.35 5.67
C LEU A 23 14.85 -6.88 7.11
N THR A 24 14.85 -5.58 7.32
CA THR A 24 14.76 -4.97 8.65
C THR A 24 13.38 -4.37 8.82
N GLN A 25 12.84 -4.49 10.02
CA GLN A 25 11.53 -3.95 10.38
C GLN A 25 11.70 -2.55 10.96
N ALA A 26 10.94 -1.58 10.46
CA ALA A 26 10.90 -0.23 10.99
C ALA A 26 9.52 0.05 11.60
N ARG A 27 9.50 0.76 12.73
CA ARG A 27 8.29 1.16 13.44
C ARG A 27 7.98 2.62 13.15
N PHE A 28 6.85 2.86 12.49
CA PHE A 28 6.40 4.19 12.10
C PHE A 28 5.18 4.63 12.90
N LEU A 29 5.12 5.90 13.25
CA LEU A 29 3.90 6.56 13.71
C LEU A 29 3.04 6.91 12.50
N ILE A 30 1.74 6.59 12.52
CA ILE A 30 0.79 7.13 11.53
C ILE A 30 0.32 8.50 12.01
N ASP A 31 0.51 9.53 11.18
CA ASP A 31 0.17 10.91 11.54
C ASP A 31 -0.49 11.66 10.38
N SER A 32 -1.81 11.83 10.45
CA SER A 32 -2.56 12.62 9.46
C SER A 32 -2.26 14.13 9.53
N GLY A 33 -1.65 14.61 10.61
CA GLY A 33 -1.17 15.98 10.72
C GLY A 33 0.16 16.23 10.00
N ALA A 34 0.90 15.17 9.66
CA ALA A 34 2.17 15.28 8.95
C ALA A 34 1.94 15.46 7.43
N THR A 35 2.50 16.54 6.88
CA THR A 35 2.41 16.82 5.44
C THR A 35 3.33 15.95 4.58
N HIS A 36 4.34 15.34 5.19
CA HIS A 36 5.35 14.51 4.55
C HIS A 36 5.57 13.22 5.34
N ASP A 37 6.07 12.20 4.65
CA ASP A 37 6.65 11.03 5.32
C ASP A 37 8.05 11.40 5.84
N VAL A 38 8.39 10.97 7.05
CA VAL A 38 9.64 11.35 7.73
C VAL A 38 10.35 10.11 8.28
N VAL A 39 11.67 10.08 8.18
CA VAL A 39 12.54 9.10 8.83
C VAL A 39 13.44 9.81 9.84
N SER A 40 13.70 9.17 10.97
CA SER A 40 14.59 9.74 11.99
C SER A 40 16.05 9.67 11.55
N GLU A 41 16.81 10.75 11.81
CA GLU A 41 18.27 10.79 11.59
C GLU A 41 18.97 9.59 12.26
N LYS A 42 18.60 9.30 13.51
CA LYS A 42 19.14 8.20 14.30
C LYS A 42 18.94 6.86 13.61
N PHE A 43 17.73 6.58 13.15
CA PHE A 43 17.43 5.33 12.46
C PHE A 43 18.16 5.23 11.12
N ALA A 44 18.17 6.31 10.33
CA ALA A 44 18.88 6.33 9.05
C ALA A 44 20.37 6.03 9.23
N ALA A 45 21.02 6.61 10.24
CA ALA A 45 22.41 6.33 10.57
C ALA A 45 22.62 4.87 11.02
N GLN A 46 21.78 4.37 11.93
CA GLN A 46 21.88 3.01 12.47
C GLN A 46 21.67 1.93 11.39
N ALA A 47 20.75 2.16 10.46
CA ALA A 47 20.46 1.25 9.35
C ALA A 47 21.41 1.45 8.14
N GLY A 48 22.38 2.35 8.24
CA GLY A 48 23.33 2.63 7.15
C GLY A 48 22.66 3.17 5.88
N LEU A 49 21.53 3.87 6.02
CA LEU A 49 20.76 4.36 4.88
C LEU A 49 21.48 5.51 4.18
N ARG A 50 21.62 5.39 2.87
CA ARG A 50 22.23 6.45 2.06
C ARG A 50 21.27 7.62 1.90
N LEU A 51 21.69 8.78 2.40
CA LEU A 51 20.94 10.03 2.29
C LEU A 51 21.26 10.74 0.96
N THR A 52 20.26 11.41 0.42
CA THR A 52 20.39 12.27 -0.76
C THR A 52 20.09 13.72 -0.37
N PRO A 53 20.86 14.71 -0.84
CA PRO A 53 20.53 16.10 -0.62
C PRO A 53 19.15 16.43 -1.21
N ALA A 54 18.28 17.05 -0.41
CA ALA A 54 17.01 17.55 -0.88
C ALA A 54 17.24 18.75 -1.82
N ARG A 55 16.39 18.92 -2.84
CA ARG A 55 16.47 20.07 -3.75
C ARG A 55 16.33 21.41 -3.02
N THR A 56 15.56 21.42 -1.94
CA THR A 56 15.35 22.57 -1.08
C THR A 56 15.39 22.14 0.38
N THR A 57 15.88 23.01 1.24
CA THR A 57 15.76 22.82 2.69
C THR A 57 14.33 23.13 3.10
N LYS A 58 13.69 22.21 3.83
CA LYS A 58 12.33 22.34 4.32
C LYS A 58 12.34 22.60 5.81
N THR A 59 11.48 23.51 6.27
CA THR A 59 11.23 23.72 7.70
C THR A 59 10.18 22.71 8.16
N ILE A 60 10.45 22.03 9.27
CA ILE A 60 9.54 21.10 9.93
C ILE A 60 9.05 21.77 11.21
N SER A 61 7.74 21.93 11.31
CA SER A 61 7.07 22.37 12.54
C SER A 61 6.56 21.15 13.30
N GLY A 62 7.13 20.91 14.49
CA GLY A 62 6.64 19.91 15.43
C GLY A 62 5.31 20.32 16.05
N PHE A 63 4.59 19.34 16.59
CA PHE A 63 3.32 19.58 17.31
C PHE A 63 3.49 20.48 18.55
N ASP A 64 4.68 20.47 19.16
CA ASP A 64 5.05 21.33 20.29
C ASP A 64 5.48 22.75 19.88
N GLY A 65 5.33 23.09 18.59
CA GLY A 65 5.76 24.37 18.03
C GLY A 65 7.26 24.46 17.74
N SER A 66 8.03 23.40 18.03
CA SER A 66 9.46 23.38 17.69
C SER A 66 9.65 23.46 16.18
N LEU A 67 10.71 24.17 15.77
CA LEU A 67 11.08 24.27 14.36
C LEU A 67 12.42 23.58 14.15
N SER A 68 12.49 22.74 13.13
CA SER A 68 13.74 22.15 12.65
C SER A 68 13.85 22.27 11.13
N LYS A 69 15.03 21.98 10.59
CA LYS A 69 15.29 21.99 9.15
C LYS A 69 15.65 20.59 8.69
N SER A 70 15.12 20.21 7.53
CA SER A 70 15.50 19.00 6.82
C SER A 70 16.08 19.37 5.46
N SER A 71 17.32 18.97 5.23
CA SER A 71 18.05 19.18 3.97
C SER A 71 18.36 17.87 3.25
N PHE A 72 17.88 16.74 3.77
CA PHE A 72 18.13 15.41 3.22
C PHE A 72 16.83 14.63 3.04
N GLU A 73 16.83 13.80 2.02
CA GLU A 73 15.77 12.86 1.70
C GLU A 73 16.36 11.47 1.49
N LEU A 74 15.54 10.44 1.69
CA LEU A 74 15.86 9.07 1.32
C LEU A 74 14.62 8.39 0.75
N THR A 75 14.84 7.33 -0.02
CA THR A 75 13.76 6.63 -0.71
C THR A 75 13.75 5.16 -0.30
N LEU A 76 12.62 4.69 0.24
CA LEU A 76 12.42 3.31 0.69
C LEU A 76 11.22 2.68 -0.01
N LEU A 77 11.30 1.37 -0.20
CA LEU A 77 10.11 0.52 -0.36
C LEU A 77 9.71 0.02 1.03
N LEU A 78 8.41 0.07 1.33
CA LEU A 78 7.86 -0.53 2.54
C LEU A 78 7.06 -1.77 2.18
N ASP A 79 7.18 -2.82 2.98
CA ASP A 79 6.46 -4.08 2.79
C ASP A 79 6.59 -4.64 1.36
N THR A 80 5.47 -5.07 0.78
CA THR A 80 5.35 -5.57 -0.58
C THR A 80 5.06 -4.44 -1.59
N GLU A 81 5.28 -3.17 -1.22
CA GLU A 81 5.02 -2.06 -2.13
C GLU A 81 5.93 -2.12 -3.35
N THR A 82 5.36 -1.81 -4.51
CA THR A 82 6.10 -1.72 -5.78
C THR A 82 6.52 -0.29 -6.10
N LYS A 83 5.90 0.70 -5.43
CA LYS A 83 6.20 2.11 -5.60
C LYS A 83 6.92 2.63 -4.36
N PRO A 84 8.11 3.22 -4.51
CA PRO A 84 8.82 3.77 -3.38
C PRO A 84 8.12 4.97 -2.75
N LEU A 85 8.50 5.22 -1.51
CA LEU A 85 8.16 6.42 -0.74
C LEU A 85 9.42 7.25 -0.57
N THR A 86 9.29 8.56 -0.75
CA THR A 86 10.34 9.51 -0.42
C THR A 86 10.08 10.07 0.96
N PHE A 87 11.08 9.97 1.81
CA PHE A 87 11.06 10.44 3.19
C PHE A 87 11.97 11.63 3.35
N MET A 88 11.52 12.62 4.11
CA MET A 88 12.39 13.63 4.68
C MET A 88 13.16 13.04 5.87
N VAL A 89 14.39 13.51 6.09
CA VAL A 89 15.19 13.08 7.23
C VAL A 89 15.21 14.18 8.28
N ALA A 90 14.82 13.84 9.51
CA ALA A 90 14.71 14.81 10.59
C ALA A 90 15.00 14.21 11.95
N ARG A 91 15.22 15.07 12.95
CA ARG A 91 15.24 14.65 14.36
C ARG A 91 13.83 14.35 14.83
N LEU A 92 13.63 13.12 15.29
CA LEU A 92 12.38 12.64 15.86
C LEU A 92 12.63 12.12 17.28
N LYS A 93 11.55 11.92 18.04
CA LYS A 93 11.64 11.25 19.34
C LYS A 93 12.13 9.81 19.17
N ASP A 94 12.98 9.35 20.08
CA ASP A 94 13.66 8.05 20.04
C ASP A 94 12.75 6.80 20.17
N THR A 95 11.43 6.98 20.18
CA THR A 95 10.46 5.88 20.39
C THR A 95 9.97 5.23 19.09
N TYR A 96 10.32 5.79 17.93
CA TYR A 96 9.93 5.28 16.60
C TYR A 96 10.98 5.66 15.54
N ASN A 97 10.97 4.94 14.43
CA ASN A 97 11.95 5.11 13.35
C ASN A 97 11.52 6.16 12.32
N GLY A 98 10.23 6.48 12.25
CA GLY A 98 9.72 7.49 11.34
C GLY A 98 8.23 7.80 11.53
N ILE A 99 7.72 8.67 10.66
CA ILE A 99 6.32 9.08 10.58
C ILE A 99 5.83 8.78 9.17
N LEU A 100 4.68 8.11 9.07
CA LEU A 100 3.91 7.97 7.83
C LEU A 100 2.84 9.05 7.82
N GLY A 101 3.04 10.05 6.98
CA GLY A 101 2.19 11.23 6.87
C GLY A 101 1.14 11.08 5.79
N MET A 102 0.58 12.22 5.38
CA MET A 102 -0.42 12.28 4.32
C MET A 102 -0.02 11.65 2.98
N PRO A 103 1.25 11.68 2.51
CA PRO A 103 1.63 11.00 1.27
C PRO A 103 1.47 9.48 1.32
N TRP A 104 1.74 8.84 2.46
CA TRP A 104 1.45 7.43 2.67
C TRP A 104 -0.03 7.18 2.97
N ILE A 105 -0.65 7.97 3.85
CA ILE A 105 -2.06 7.80 4.26
C ILE A 105 -3.01 7.93 3.06
N ARG A 106 -2.76 8.84 2.10
CA ARG A 106 -3.59 8.94 0.89
C ARG A 106 -3.57 7.68 0.03
N ARG A 107 -2.49 6.90 0.09
CA ARG A 107 -2.33 5.65 -0.68
C ARG A 107 -2.82 4.41 0.06
N HIS A 108 -2.68 4.38 1.39
CA HIS A 108 -2.86 3.16 2.19
C HIS A 108 -3.81 3.33 3.37
N GLY A 109 -4.32 4.54 3.63
CA GLY A 109 -5.16 4.84 4.79
C GLY A 109 -6.46 4.02 4.83
N ASN A 110 -6.96 3.60 3.66
CA ASN A 110 -8.11 2.69 3.55
C ASN A 110 -7.82 1.26 4.05
N ARG A 111 -6.55 0.86 4.15
CA ARG A 111 -6.12 -0.45 4.69
C ARG A 111 -5.89 -0.39 6.21
N THR A 112 -6.01 0.79 6.81
CA THR A 112 -5.86 0.95 8.26
C THR A 112 -7.19 0.63 8.94
N ASP A 113 -7.21 -0.43 9.73
CA ASP A 113 -8.31 -0.68 10.65
C ASP A 113 -8.13 0.22 11.88
N TRP A 114 -8.83 1.34 11.86
CA TRP A 114 -8.77 2.34 12.93
C TRP A 114 -9.38 1.84 14.24
N ARG A 115 -10.30 0.87 14.19
CA ARG A 115 -10.93 0.31 15.39
C ARG A 115 -9.97 -0.61 16.11
N THR A 116 -9.31 -1.50 15.38
CA THR A 116 -8.36 -2.46 15.96
C THR A 116 -6.93 -1.93 16.02
N ARG A 117 -6.68 -0.73 15.48
CA ARG A 117 -5.33 -0.12 15.39
C ARG A 117 -4.36 -1.03 14.63
N CYS A 118 -4.83 -1.67 13.57
CA CYS A 118 -4.04 -2.59 12.75
C CYS A 118 -3.95 -2.13 11.31
N PHE A 119 -2.78 -2.27 10.71
CA PHE A 119 -2.64 -2.15 9.26
C PHE A 119 -2.88 -3.51 8.62
N ARG A 120 -3.84 -3.59 7.69
CA ARG A 120 -4.15 -4.85 7.02
C ARG A 120 -3.14 -5.08 5.89
N PRO A 121 -2.43 -6.23 5.87
CA PRO A 121 -1.53 -6.56 4.77
C PRO A 121 -2.33 -6.68 3.47
N PHE A 122 -1.66 -6.43 2.34
CA PHE A 122 -2.29 -6.53 1.03
C PHE A 122 -2.53 -8.01 0.68
N SER A 123 -3.77 -8.50 0.82
CA SER A 123 -4.15 -9.80 0.26
C SER A 123 -4.42 -9.65 -1.24
N ARG A 124 -3.53 -10.18 -2.08
CA ARG A 124 -3.92 -10.59 -3.44
C ARG A 124 -4.68 -11.92 -3.34
N GLU A 125 -5.89 -11.91 -2.80
CA GLU A 125 -6.82 -12.97 -3.18
C GLU A 125 -7.23 -12.67 -4.62
N ILE A 126 -6.56 -13.34 -5.55
CA ILE A 126 -7.08 -13.47 -6.91
C ILE A 126 -8.40 -14.20 -6.74
N ALA A 127 -9.51 -13.49 -6.94
CA ALA A 127 -10.82 -14.12 -7.06
C ALA A 127 -10.81 -14.95 -8.35
N THR A 128 -10.20 -16.13 -8.31
CA THR A 128 -10.48 -17.17 -9.30
C THR A 128 -11.91 -17.57 -9.02
N ALA A 129 -12.85 -17.04 -9.80
CA ALA A 129 -14.16 -17.65 -9.89
C ALA A 129 -13.90 -19.12 -10.28
N ASP A 130 -14.37 -20.06 -9.46
CA ASP A 130 -14.38 -21.46 -9.83
C ASP A 130 -15.12 -21.56 -11.16
N ALA A 131 -14.34 -21.66 -12.25
CA ALA A 131 -14.89 -21.92 -13.55
C ALA A 131 -15.59 -23.26 -13.45
N VAL A 132 -16.91 -23.21 -13.48
CA VAL A 132 -17.83 -24.34 -13.46
C VAL A 132 -17.33 -25.36 -14.49
N SER A 133 -16.68 -26.41 -14.01
CA SER A 133 -16.39 -27.60 -14.79
C SER A 133 -17.68 -28.39 -14.95
N SER A 134 -18.59 -27.90 -15.78
CA SER A 134 -19.66 -28.74 -16.32
C SER A 134 -19.08 -29.55 -17.47
N VAL A 135 -18.66 -30.77 -17.15
CA VAL A 135 -18.41 -31.82 -18.13
C VAL A 135 -19.67 -31.95 -19.01
N PRO A 136 -19.58 -31.88 -20.34
CA PRO A 136 -20.75 -32.14 -21.19
C PRO A 136 -21.16 -33.59 -21.03
N GLY A 137 -22.35 -33.81 -20.46
CA GLY A 137 -22.97 -35.13 -20.35
C GLY A 137 -23.14 -35.73 -21.75
N LYS A 138 -22.48 -36.86 -21.99
CA LYS A 138 -22.63 -37.65 -23.22
C LYS A 138 -24.08 -38.08 -23.41
N ASN A 139 -24.55 -37.89 -24.63
CA ASN A 139 -25.79 -38.43 -25.20
C ASN A 139 -26.03 -39.89 -24.81
N LEU A 140 -27.24 -40.20 -24.35
CA LEU A 140 -27.87 -41.50 -24.58
C LEU A 140 -29.20 -41.24 -25.29
N ALA A 141 -29.27 -41.76 -26.50
CA ALA A 141 -30.38 -41.63 -27.43
C ALA A 141 -31.61 -42.42 -26.94
N GLY A 142 -32.78 -41.79 -27.05
CA GLY A 142 -34.09 -42.43 -27.02
C GLY A 142 -35.01 -41.69 -27.99
N ARG A 143 -35.14 -42.25 -29.19
CA ARG A 143 -35.80 -41.71 -30.38
C ARG A 143 -37.33 -41.76 -30.24
N GLU A 144 -38.02 -40.66 -30.52
CA GLU A 144 -39.30 -40.66 -31.26
C GLU A 144 -39.44 -39.37 -32.08
N GLU A 145 -40.10 -39.51 -33.22
CA GLU A 145 -39.93 -38.80 -34.51
C GLU A 145 -40.48 -37.34 -34.62
N PRO A 146 -40.15 -36.61 -35.71
CA PRO A 146 -40.23 -35.15 -35.78
C PRO A 146 -41.56 -34.66 -36.36
N VAL A 147 -42.20 -33.70 -35.70
CA VAL A 147 -43.28 -32.90 -36.32
C VAL A 147 -42.68 -31.63 -36.90
N VAL A 148 -42.65 -31.62 -38.23
CA VAL A 148 -42.30 -30.51 -39.10
C VAL A 148 -43.42 -29.46 -39.06
N ARG A 149 -43.04 -28.18 -39.33
CA ARG A 149 -43.82 -27.03 -39.83
C ARG A 149 -44.24 -26.02 -38.74
N HIS A 150 -44.05 -24.70 -38.86
CA HIS A 150 -43.59 -23.80 -39.93
C HIS A 150 -43.21 -22.44 -39.29
N ALA A 151 -42.31 -21.70 -39.94
CA ALA A 151 -42.06 -20.29 -39.67
C ALA A 151 -43.29 -19.42 -40.04
N ARG A 152 -43.57 -18.38 -39.25
CA ARG A 152 -44.23 -17.16 -39.72
C ARG A 152 -43.55 -15.93 -39.11
N LYS A 153 -42.84 -15.19 -39.96
CA LYS A 153 -42.65 -13.74 -39.83
C LYS A 153 -44.00 -13.07 -40.12
N THR A 154 -44.38 -12.06 -39.35
CA THR A 154 -45.27 -10.99 -39.81
C THR A 154 -44.80 -9.64 -39.30
N ASP A 155 -44.62 -8.76 -40.27
CA ASP A 155 -44.35 -7.32 -40.26
C ASP A 155 -45.67 -6.51 -40.10
N LYS A 156 -45.52 -5.17 -40.02
CA LYS A 156 -46.50 -4.06 -40.06
C LYS A 156 -46.85 -3.51 -38.67
N GLY A 157 -46.82 -2.21 -38.37
CA GLY A 157 -46.67 -1.01 -39.19
C GLY A 157 -47.13 0.18 -38.33
N LYS A 158 -46.51 1.36 -38.53
CA LYS A 158 -46.73 2.61 -37.81
C LYS A 158 -48.20 3.05 -37.74
N VAL A 159 -48.54 3.73 -36.63
CA VAL A 159 -49.27 5.01 -36.65
C VAL A 159 -48.50 5.98 -35.76
#